data_AF-A0A9Q0VAK9-F1
#
_entry.id   AF-A0A9Q0VAK9-F1
#
_cell.length_a   1.000
_cell.length_b   1.000
_cell.length_c   1.000
_cell.angle_alpha   90.00
_cell.angle_beta   90.00
_cell.angle_gamma   90.00
#
_symmetry.space_group_name_H-M   'P 1'
#
loop_
_entity.id
_entity.type
_entity.pdbx_description
1 polymer ?
#
loop_
_entity_poly.entity_id
_entity_poly.type
_entity_poly.pdbx_seq_one_letter_code
_entity_poly.pdbx_strand_id
1 'polypeptide(L)'
;MWNSLLALDKLSYRLSDELAEDLFRQHTRKLVEKNISAALDRLKSRTRTVQDVVKVVEELDKILAFNNKLISLKNHEDAASFACGVGPVSVSGGKYDSEREKDDLKLLYRAYVTDALSGGRMEEHKLAALNQLKNIFGLGKREAESITLDITSKVYRKRLAQGVSSGDLEFSDSKAAFLQNLCEELHFDPQKATEIHEEIYRQKLQQCAADGVLSDEDVKALTRLRVMLCIPQHTIDAAHSDICGSLFEKVVKDAIASGVDGYDADVKKAVRKAAHGLRLTRESAMSIAGKATKEVTWEQLQGSELSLNVLSIVGETIKGQFYL
;
A
#
# COMPACT_ATOMS: atom_id res chain seq x y z
N MET A 1 1.83 10.10 61.86
CA MET A 1 2.87 11.15 61.91
C MET A 1 3.71 11.29 60.64
N TRP A 2 3.61 10.38 59.66
CA TRP A 2 4.31 10.53 58.37
C TRP A 2 3.55 11.37 57.33
N ASN A 3 2.22 11.52 57.46
CA ASN A 3 1.39 12.34 56.57
C ASN A 3 1.58 13.86 56.76
N SER A 4 2.22 14.29 57.84
CA SER A 4 2.42 15.71 58.16
C SER A 4 3.71 16.28 57.55
N LEU A 5 4.66 15.43 57.17
CA LEU A 5 5.95 15.85 56.61
C LEU A 5 5.88 16.08 55.09
N LEU A 6 5.03 15.35 54.36
CA LEU A 6 4.80 15.58 52.93
C LEU A 6 3.88 16.79 52.66
N ALA A 7 3.02 17.16 53.61
CA ALA A 7 2.18 18.35 53.51
C ALA A 7 2.98 19.66 53.76
N LEU A 8 4.07 19.59 54.53
CA LEU A 8 4.91 20.75 54.85
C LEU A 8 5.98 21.05 53.79
N ASP A 9 6.32 20.09 52.93
CA ASP A 9 7.28 20.32 51.84
C ASP A 9 6.64 20.96 50.59
N LYS A 10 5.30 20.97 50.51
CA LYS A 10 4.56 21.81 49.53
C LYS A 10 4.74 23.32 49.80
N LEU A 11 5.29 23.73 50.95
CA LEU A 11 5.49 25.14 51.30
C LEU A 11 6.88 25.70 50.98
N SER A 12 7.90 24.87 50.70
CA SER A 12 9.26 25.36 50.43
C SER A 12 9.44 25.92 49.01
N TYR A 13 8.58 25.53 48.07
CA TYR A 13 8.52 26.11 46.73
C TYR A 13 7.04 26.23 46.36
N ARG A 14 6.46 27.43 46.48
CA ARG A 14 5.09 27.74 46.06
C ARG A 14 4.97 27.69 44.52
N LEU A 15 5.19 26.52 43.94
CA LEU A 15 4.81 26.26 42.56
C LEU A 15 3.29 26.16 42.55
N SER A 16 2.62 26.91 41.68
CA SER A 16 1.20 26.66 41.42
C SER A 16 1.02 25.23 40.92
N ASP A 17 -0.15 24.63 41.14
CA ASP A 17 -0.43 23.29 40.63
C ASP A 17 -0.24 23.21 39.10
N GLU A 18 -0.52 24.31 38.39
CA GLU A 18 -0.23 24.48 36.96
C GLU A 18 1.26 24.37 36.63
N LEU A 19 2.12 25.07 37.38
CA LEU A 19 3.56 25.03 37.15
C LEU A 19 4.16 23.67 37.53
N ALA A 20 3.64 23.02 38.58
CA ALA A 20 4.03 21.67 38.96
C ALA A 20 3.65 20.65 37.86
N GLU A 21 2.45 20.78 37.29
CA GLU A 21 1.98 19.96 36.17
C GLU A 21 2.86 20.13 34.93
N ASP A 22 3.19 21.36 34.55
CA ASP A 22 4.04 21.64 33.39
C ASP A 22 5.46 21.10 33.58
N LEU A 23 6.05 21.27 34.77
CA LEU A 23 7.37 20.73 35.08
C LEU A 23 7.39 19.20 35.03
N PHE A 24 6.34 18.54 35.55
CA PHE A 24 6.23 17.08 35.49
C PHE A 24 6.10 16.57 34.05
N ARG A 25 5.24 17.22 33.25
CA ARG A 25 5.10 16.89 31.82
C ARG A 25 6.39 17.11 31.05
N GLN A 26 7.11 18.20 31.33
CA GLN A 26 8.40 18.47 30.71
C GLN A 26 9.45 17.41 31.10
N HIS A 27 9.46 16.99 32.36
CA HIS A 27 10.41 15.97 32.83
C HIS A 27 10.14 14.60 32.22
N THR A 28 8.89 14.14 32.22
CA THR A 28 8.49 12.87 31.61
C THR A 28 8.76 12.86 30.10
N ARG A 29 8.51 13.98 29.42
CA ARG A 29 8.86 14.17 28.01
C ARG A 29 10.36 14.01 27.78
N LYS A 30 11.21 14.73 28.51
CA LYS A 30 12.68 14.64 28.38
C LYS A 30 13.22 13.22 28.59
N LEU A 31 12.61 12.46 29.49
CA LEU A 31 12.98 11.05 29.73
C LEU A 31 12.71 10.19 28.48
N VAL A 32 11.55 10.37 27.84
CA VAL A 32 11.19 9.69 26.58
C VAL A 32 12.09 10.13 25.43
N GLU A 33 12.36 11.43 25.30
CA GLU A 33 13.23 11.99 24.27
C GLU A 33 14.66 11.43 24.32
N LYS A 34 15.15 11.07 25.51
CA LYS A 34 16.45 10.39 25.68
C LYS A 34 16.44 9.00 25.05
N ASN A 35 15.39 8.21 25.28
CA ASN A 35 15.24 6.88 24.67
C ASN A 35 15.06 7.00 23.15
N ILE A 36 14.31 7.99 22.67
CA ILE A 36 14.15 8.29 21.23
C ILE A 36 15.51 8.63 20.60
N SER A 37 16.30 9.49 21.24
CA SER A 37 17.64 9.84 20.75
C SER A 37 18.53 8.58 20.64
N ALA A 38 18.54 7.73 21.69
CA ALA A 38 19.30 6.49 21.68
C ALA A 38 18.84 5.51 20.59
N ALA A 39 17.54 5.41 20.35
CA ALA A 39 16.97 4.60 19.27
C ALA A 39 17.37 5.14 17.88
N LEU A 40 17.33 6.46 17.68
CA LEU A 40 17.70 7.09 16.41
C LEU A 40 19.18 6.94 16.08
N ASP A 41 20.07 7.09 17.07
CA ASP A 41 21.51 6.91 16.90
C ASP A 41 21.84 5.51 16.37
N ARG A 42 21.12 4.50 16.86
CA ARG A 42 21.23 3.11 16.38
C ARG A 42 20.61 2.95 14.99
N LEU A 43 19.39 3.46 14.79
CA LEU A 43 18.64 3.27 13.54
C LEU A 43 19.34 3.92 12.33
N LYS A 44 19.97 5.08 12.54
CA LYS A 44 20.66 5.88 11.53
C LYS A 44 22.15 5.56 11.39
N SER A 45 22.67 4.64 12.19
CA SER A 45 24.07 4.23 12.10
C SER A 45 24.40 3.67 10.70
N ARG A 46 25.53 4.09 10.14
CA ARG A 46 26.02 3.60 8.85
C ARG A 46 26.44 2.12 8.87
N THR A 47 26.73 1.58 10.05
CA THR A 47 27.13 0.18 10.27
C THR A 47 26.04 -0.64 10.95
N ARG A 48 24.77 -0.30 10.67
CA ARG A 48 23.60 -0.93 11.31
C ARG A 48 23.55 -2.43 11.01
N THR A 49 23.44 -3.22 12.08
CA THR A 49 23.24 -4.67 12.04
C THR A 49 21.78 -5.03 12.33
N VAL A 50 21.41 -6.30 12.12
CA VAL A 50 20.08 -6.82 12.54
C VAL A 50 19.89 -6.67 14.05
N GLN A 51 20.95 -6.85 14.83
CA GLN A 51 20.92 -6.70 16.29
C GLN A 51 20.65 -5.25 16.71
N ASP A 52 21.02 -4.26 15.90
CA ASP A 52 20.70 -2.86 16.18
C ASP A 52 19.21 -2.56 16.01
N VAL A 53 18.52 -3.23 15.09
CA VAL A 53 17.05 -3.09 14.92
C VAL A 53 16.32 -3.63 16.16
N VAL A 54 16.76 -4.77 16.69
CA VAL A 54 16.22 -5.32 17.95
C VAL A 54 16.38 -4.32 19.10
N LYS A 55 17.57 -3.72 19.24
CA LYS A 55 17.84 -2.70 20.26
C LYS A 55 17.01 -1.42 20.07
N VAL A 56 16.69 -1.03 18.83
CA VAL A 56 15.77 0.08 18.57
C VAL A 56 14.40 -0.22 19.15
N VAL A 57 13.87 -1.43 18.89
CA VAL A 57 12.57 -1.86 19.41
C VAL A 57 12.58 -1.94 20.93
N GLU A 58 13.67 -2.44 21.55
CA GLU A 58 13.82 -2.46 23.01
C GLU A 58 13.73 -1.05 23.63
N GLU A 59 14.31 -0.02 23.02
CA GLU A 59 14.16 1.36 23.50
C GLU A 59 12.72 1.87 23.36
N LEU A 60 12.01 1.49 22.30
CA LEU A 60 10.59 1.82 22.12
C LEU A 60 9.69 1.10 23.13
N ASP A 61 9.99 -0.16 23.44
CA ASP A 61 9.26 -0.93 24.47
C ASP A 61 9.50 -0.35 25.87
N LYS A 62 10.67 0.21 26.17
CA LYS A 62 10.89 0.97 27.42
C LYS A 62 10.00 2.21 27.50
N ILE A 63 9.85 2.95 26.39
CA ILE A 63 8.97 4.13 26.31
C ILE A 63 7.52 3.70 26.56
N LEU A 64 7.08 2.62 25.92
CA LEU A 64 5.73 2.06 26.10
C LEU A 64 5.48 1.59 27.53
N ALA A 65 6.42 0.84 28.12
CA ALA A 65 6.31 0.38 29.51
C ALA A 65 6.24 1.55 30.49
N PHE A 66 7.02 2.61 30.27
CA PHE A 66 6.95 3.83 31.07
C PHE A 66 5.61 4.55 30.90
N ASN A 67 5.14 4.73 29.67
CA ASN A 67 3.85 5.36 29.38
C ASN A 67 2.67 4.58 30.01
N ASN A 68 2.69 3.24 29.94
CA ASN A 68 1.69 2.39 30.59
C ASN A 68 1.64 2.61 32.11
N LYS A 69 2.80 2.74 32.78
CA LYS A 69 2.83 3.06 34.21
C LYS A 69 2.20 4.42 34.51
N LEU A 70 2.46 5.44 33.69
CA LEU A 70 1.85 6.76 33.86
C LEU A 70 0.33 6.73 33.64
N ILE A 71 -0.16 5.96 32.66
CA ILE A 71 -1.58 5.74 32.43
C ILE A 71 -2.22 5.04 33.63
N SER A 72 -1.59 3.97 34.15
CA SER A 72 -2.08 3.26 35.33
C SER A 72 -2.16 4.16 36.56
N LEU A 73 -1.16 5.02 36.79
CA LEU A 73 -1.18 5.99 37.89
C LEU A 73 -2.29 7.02 37.72
N LYS A 74 -2.50 7.54 36.50
CA LYS A 74 -3.57 8.49 36.22
C LYS A 74 -4.97 7.90 36.47
N ASN A 75 -5.14 6.60 36.22
CA ASN A 75 -6.42 5.90 36.36
C ASN A 75 -6.62 5.23 37.72
N HIS A 76 -5.69 5.40 38.66
CA HIS A 76 -5.76 4.81 40.00
C HIS A 76 -6.84 5.50 40.85
N GLU A 77 -7.41 4.78 41.83
CA GLU A 77 -8.43 5.34 42.75
C GLU A 77 -7.90 6.57 43.51
N ASP A 78 -6.64 6.49 43.95
CA ASP A 78 -5.93 7.59 44.62
C ASP A 78 -5.27 8.60 43.66
N ALA A 79 -5.69 8.71 42.40
CA ALA A 79 -5.05 9.59 41.42
C ALA A 79 -4.93 11.06 41.89
N ALA A 80 -5.89 11.54 42.69
CA ALA A 80 -5.87 12.88 43.29
C ALA A 80 -4.72 13.12 44.29
N SER A 81 -4.10 12.04 44.79
CA SER A 81 -2.95 12.10 45.70
C SER A 81 -1.60 12.15 44.97
N PHE A 82 -1.57 11.86 43.67
CA PHE A 82 -0.36 11.89 42.87
C PHE A 82 -0.02 13.30 42.39
N ALA A 83 1.20 13.46 41.86
CA ALA A 83 1.64 14.74 41.31
C ALA A 83 0.71 15.20 40.18
N CYS A 84 0.37 16.50 40.17
CA CYS A 84 -0.34 17.12 39.06
C CYS A 84 0.42 16.88 37.74
N GLY A 85 -0.29 16.64 36.65
CA GLY A 85 0.32 16.33 35.35
C GLY A 85 0.65 14.86 35.09
N VAL A 86 0.43 13.94 36.03
CA VAL A 86 0.52 12.49 35.78
C VAL A 86 -0.46 12.08 34.69
N GLY A 87 0.06 11.42 33.65
CA GLY A 87 -0.72 10.98 32.51
C GLY A 87 0.12 10.50 31.35
N PRO A 88 -0.52 10.08 30.24
CA PRO A 88 0.20 9.60 29.07
C PRO A 88 1.16 10.68 28.56
N VAL A 89 2.34 10.23 28.14
CA VAL A 89 3.40 11.10 27.65
C VAL A 89 3.20 11.43 26.18
N SER A 90 3.57 12.66 25.79
CA SER A 90 3.70 13.09 24.41
C SER A 90 4.96 13.92 24.25
N VAL A 91 5.64 13.74 23.10
CA VAL A 91 6.82 14.51 22.72
C VAL A 91 6.50 15.85 22.08
N SER A 92 5.21 16.14 21.83
CA SER A 92 4.77 17.43 21.32
C SER A 92 5.15 18.58 22.25
N GLY A 93 5.53 19.72 21.68
CA GLY A 93 6.11 20.86 22.39
C GLY A 93 7.52 20.62 22.94
N GLY A 94 8.20 19.54 22.53
CA GLY A 94 9.56 19.17 22.94
C GLY A 94 10.59 19.25 21.81
N LYS A 95 11.69 18.50 21.96
CA LYS A 95 12.77 18.41 20.97
C LYS A 95 12.27 17.93 19.61
N TYR A 96 11.25 17.07 19.58
CA TYR A 96 10.76 16.42 18.36
C TYR A 96 9.50 17.06 17.75
N ASP A 97 9.22 18.33 18.07
CA ASP A 97 7.98 18.99 17.65
C ASP A 97 8.06 19.63 16.25
N SER A 98 9.28 19.84 15.74
CA SER A 98 9.50 20.38 14.40
C SER A 98 9.31 19.30 13.33
N GLU A 99 8.92 19.70 12.10
CA GLU A 99 8.65 18.78 10.99
C GLU A 99 9.85 17.87 10.68
N ARG A 100 11.08 18.39 10.76
CA ARG A 100 12.29 17.59 10.52
C ARG A 100 12.44 16.47 11.54
N GLU A 101 12.18 16.75 12.81
CA GLU A 101 12.27 15.76 13.87
C GLU A 101 11.06 14.82 13.88
N LYS A 102 9.90 15.22 13.37
CA LYS A 102 8.78 14.30 13.13
C LYS A 102 9.13 13.23 12.11
N ASP A 103 9.91 13.54 11.07
CA ASP A 103 10.38 12.51 10.14
C ASP A 103 11.22 11.42 10.83
N ASP A 104 11.98 11.79 11.86
CA ASP A 104 12.71 10.82 12.68
C ASP A 104 11.78 9.91 13.49
N LEU A 105 10.69 10.47 14.04
CA LEU A 105 9.66 9.69 14.73
C LEU A 105 8.95 8.73 13.76
N LYS A 106 8.71 9.15 12.51
CA LYS A 106 8.14 8.28 11.45
C LYS A 106 9.08 7.12 11.12
N LEU A 107 10.40 7.34 11.13
CA LEU A 107 11.38 6.26 10.93
C LEU A 107 11.33 5.23 12.06
N LEU A 108 11.24 5.67 13.31
CA LEU A 108 11.08 4.78 14.47
C LEU A 108 9.74 4.03 14.42
N TYR A 109 8.66 4.71 14.09
CA TYR A 109 7.35 4.09 13.94
C TYR A 109 7.37 3.01 12.84
N ARG A 110 7.96 3.31 11.68
CA ARG A 110 8.19 2.33 10.59
C ARG A 110 9.02 1.14 11.06
N ALA A 111 10.08 1.36 11.84
CA ALA A 111 10.89 0.28 12.39
C ALA A 111 10.07 -0.64 13.32
N TYR A 112 9.22 -0.06 14.18
CA TYR A 112 8.36 -0.84 15.07
C TYR A 112 7.28 -1.63 14.32
N VAL A 113 6.63 -1.05 13.32
CA VAL A 113 5.65 -1.78 12.47
C VAL A 113 6.35 -2.95 11.75
N THR A 114 7.57 -2.73 11.27
CA THR A 114 8.36 -3.78 10.59
C THR A 114 8.71 -4.92 11.55
N ASP A 115 9.11 -4.61 12.78
CA ASP A 115 9.36 -5.59 13.83
C ASP A 115 8.08 -6.36 14.21
N ALA A 116 6.97 -5.65 14.40
CA ALA A 116 5.68 -6.23 14.76
C ALA A 116 5.20 -7.27 13.73
N LEU A 117 5.61 -7.13 12.47
CA LEU A 117 5.28 -8.05 11.37
C LEU A 117 6.39 -9.05 11.03
N SER A 118 7.52 -9.03 11.75
CA SER A 118 8.67 -9.89 11.46
C SER A 118 8.37 -11.38 11.63
N GLY A 119 7.44 -11.72 12.54
CA GLY A 119 6.91 -13.08 12.72
C GLY A 119 5.89 -13.52 11.67
N GLY A 120 5.58 -12.68 10.67
CA GLY A 120 4.64 -13.00 9.59
C GLY A 120 3.17 -12.75 9.92
N ARG A 121 2.86 -12.26 11.13
CA ARG A 121 1.54 -11.85 11.61
C ARG A 121 1.66 -10.59 12.46
N MET A 122 0.57 -9.84 12.61
CA MET A 122 0.45 -8.69 13.50
C MET A 122 -0.23 -9.13 14.80
N GLU A 123 0.47 -9.05 15.93
CA GLU A 123 -0.09 -9.46 17.23
C GLU A 123 -0.91 -8.33 17.87
N GLU A 124 -1.98 -8.68 18.59
CA GLU A 124 -2.91 -7.70 19.19
C GLU A 124 -2.22 -6.73 20.15
N HIS A 125 -1.28 -7.22 20.95
CA HIS A 125 -0.52 -6.37 21.86
C HIS A 125 0.39 -5.37 21.12
N LYS A 126 0.88 -5.74 19.91
CA LYS A 126 1.66 -4.84 19.04
C LYS A 126 0.77 -3.78 18.40
N LEU A 127 -0.50 -4.06 18.09
CA LEU A 127 -1.46 -3.04 17.63
C LEU A 127 -1.72 -1.98 18.70
N ALA A 128 -1.93 -2.40 19.95
CA ALA A 128 -2.09 -1.49 21.07
C ALA A 128 -0.84 -0.62 21.25
N ALA A 129 0.35 -1.23 21.18
CA ALA A 129 1.63 -0.53 21.23
C ALA A 129 1.80 0.49 20.09
N LEU A 130 1.46 0.14 18.85
CA LEU A 130 1.50 1.05 17.70
C LEU A 130 0.60 2.27 17.91
N ASN A 131 -0.63 2.06 18.39
CA ASN A 131 -1.53 3.17 18.67
C ASN A 131 -0.98 4.09 19.79
N GLN A 132 -0.34 3.52 20.81
CA GLN A 132 0.34 4.30 21.84
C GLN A 132 1.54 5.07 21.28
N LEU A 133 2.42 4.43 20.52
CA LEU A 133 3.57 5.09 19.89
C LEU A 133 3.13 6.25 18.98
N LYS A 134 2.08 6.05 18.19
CA LYS A 134 1.46 7.12 17.38
C LYS A 134 1.11 8.34 18.24
N ASN A 135 0.46 8.11 19.38
CA ASN A 135 0.06 9.19 20.29
C ASN A 135 1.26 9.84 20.98
N ILE A 136 2.22 9.04 21.47
CA ILE A 136 3.45 9.53 22.12
C ILE A 136 4.26 10.39 21.16
N PHE A 137 4.36 9.97 19.90
CA PHE A 137 5.09 10.68 18.84
C PHE A 137 4.31 11.85 18.25
N GLY A 138 3.01 11.98 18.57
CA GLY A 138 2.16 13.01 17.98
C GLY A 138 1.96 12.84 16.47
N LEU A 139 2.01 11.62 15.95
CA LEU A 139 1.79 11.34 14.53
C LEU A 139 0.32 11.49 14.16
N GLY A 140 0.06 12.13 13.02
CA GLY A 140 -1.29 12.22 12.48
C GLY A 140 -1.85 10.85 12.11
N LYS A 141 -3.17 10.66 12.23
CA LYS A 141 -3.85 9.39 11.88
C LYS A 141 -3.50 8.92 10.47
N ARG A 142 -3.66 9.79 9.47
CA ARG A 142 -3.37 9.49 8.05
C ARG A 142 -1.91 9.09 7.81
N GLU A 143 -0.99 9.71 8.53
CA GLU A 143 0.44 9.46 8.38
C GLU A 143 0.84 8.09 8.94
N ALA A 144 0.39 7.79 10.16
CA ALA A 144 0.62 6.49 10.77
C ALA A 144 -0.05 5.36 9.99
N GLU A 145 -1.27 5.58 9.48
CA GLU A 145 -1.98 4.64 8.60
C GLU A 145 -1.22 4.43 7.29
N SER A 146 -0.70 5.49 6.67
CA SER A 146 0.11 5.39 5.44
C SER A 146 1.38 4.55 5.64
N ILE A 147 2.12 4.78 6.73
CA ILE A 147 3.31 3.98 7.06
C ILE A 147 2.94 2.51 7.31
N THR A 148 1.87 2.27 8.08
CA THR A 148 1.39 0.92 8.39
C THR A 148 0.95 0.19 7.12
N LEU A 149 0.22 0.88 6.23
CA LEU A 149 -0.24 0.33 4.96
C LEU A 149 0.92 -0.01 4.03
N ASP A 150 1.92 0.86 3.88
CA ASP A 150 3.12 0.62 3.06
C ASP A 150 3.83 -0.67 3.47
N ILE A 151 4.06 -0.84 4.78
CA ILE A 151 4.78 -2.01 5.31
C ILE A 151 3.91 -3.27 5.22
N THR A 152 2.66 -3.19 5.66
CA THR A 152 1.76 -4.35 5.67
C THR A 152 1.46 -4.83 4.25
N SER A 153 1.34 -3.93 3.26
CA SER A 153 1.19 -4.30 1.85
C SER A 153 2.38 -5.09 1.31
N LYS A 154 3.61 -4.73 1.71
CA LYS A 154 4.83 -5.47 1.35
C LYS A 154 4.85 -6.85 1.98
N VAL A 155 4.49 -6.95 3.25
CA VAL A 155 4.41 -8.24 3.98
C VAL A 155 3.31 -9.13 3.38
N TYR A 156 2.14 -8.55 3.07
CA TYR A 156 1.03 -9.23 2.40
C TYR A 156 1.48 -9.84 1.07
N ARG A 157 2.10 -9.06 0.18
CA ARG A 157 2.63 -9.56 -1.10
C ARG A 157 3.64 -10.70 -0.91
N LYS A 158 4.54 -10.55 0.07
CA LYS A 158 5.54 -11.59 0.39
C LYS A 158 4.88 -12.89 0.84
N ARG A 159 3.91 -12.81 1.77
CA ARG A 159 3.18 -13.98 2.30
C ARG A 159 2.32 -14.64 1.22
N LEU A 160 1.66 -13.83 0.38
CA LEU A 160 0.88 -14.32 -0.76
C LEU A 160 1.78 -15.07 -1.76
N ALA A 161 2.93 -14.49 -2.13
CA ALA A 161 3.89 -15.12 -3.03
C ALA A 161 4.46 -16.43 -2.45
N GLN A 162 4.68 -16.48 -1.14
CA GLN A 162 5.07 -17.70 -0.43
C GLN A 162 3.97 -18.77 -0.55
N GLY A 163 2.72 -18.44 -0.24
CA GLY A 163 1.58 -19.37 -0.35
C GLY A 163 1.32 -19.88 -1.76
N VAL A 164 1.62 -19.08 -2.79
CA VAL A 164 1.59 -19.53 -4.19
C VAL A 164 2.74 -20.50 -4.48
N SER A 165 3.95 -20.17 -4.03
CA SER A 165 5.16 -20.94 -4.35
C SER A 165 5.26 -22.27 -3.58
N SER A 166 4.74 -22.33 -2.37
CA SER A 166 4.60 -23.58 -1.59
C SER A 166 3.46 -24.46 -2.06
N GLY A 167 2.50 -23.89 -2.82
CA GLY A 167 1.26 -24.55 -3.21
C GLY A 167 0.15 -24.47 -2.16
N ASP A 168 0.39 -23.90 -0.98
CA ASP A 168 -0.59 -23.84 0.10
C ASP A 168 -1.90 -23.15 -0.33
N LEU A 169 -1.80 -22.06 -1.11
CA LEU A 169 -2.98 -21.36 -1.63
C LEU A 169 -3.72 -22.20 -2.68
N GLU A 170 -2.98 -22.87 -3.56
CA GLU A 170 -3.55 -23.65 -4.65
C GLU A 170 -4.22 -24.93 -4.13
N PHE A 171 -3.64 -25.59 -3.16
CA PHE A 171 -4.18 -26.82 -2.57
C PHE A 171 -5.12 -26.58 -1.39
N SER A 172 -5.28 -25.32 -0.94
CA SER A 172 -6.26 -24.98 0.10
C SER A 172 -7.69 -25.32 -0.35
N ASP A 173 -8.47 -25.89 0.57
CA ASP A 173 -9.89 -26.21 0.37
C ASP A 173 -10.71 -24.98 -0.04
N SER A 174 -10.32 -23.79 0.43
CA SER A 174 -10.96 -22.52 0.07
C SER A 174 -9.93 -21.41 -0.10
N LYS A 175 -9.78 -20.96 -1.35
CA LYS A 175 -8.88 -19.85 -1.72
C LYS A 175 -9.31 -18.55 -1.03
N ALA A 176 -10.62 -18.31 -0.99
CA ALA A 176 -11.17 -17.16 -0.28
C ALA A 176 -10.86 -17.20 1.22
N ALA A 177 -11.00 -18.37 1.88
CA ALA A 177 -10.66 -18.51 3.30
C ALA A 177 -9.17 -18.31 3.56
N PHE A 178 -8.29 -18.85 2.69
CA PHE A 178 -6.85 -18.60 2.80
C PHE A 178 -6.53 -17.10 2.72
N LEU A 179 -7.08 -16.39 1.72
CA LEU A 179 -6.85 -14.97 1.53
C LEU A 179 -7.43 -14.13 2.67
N GLN A 180 -8.59 -14.53 3.21
CA GLN A 180 -9.21 -13.90 4.37
C GLN A 180 -8.36 -14.07 5.62
N ASN A 181 -7.91 -15.29 5.93
CA ASN A 181 -7.02 -15.56 7.06
C ASN A 181 -5.72 -14.76 6.95
N LEU A 182 -5.16 -14.64 5.74
CA LEU A 182 -3.97 -13.82 5.51
C LEU A 182 -4.23 -12.33 5.82
N CYS A 183 -5.42 -11.81 5.50
CA CYS A 183 -5.79 -10.44 5.87
C CYS A 183 -5.94 -10.31 7.39
N GLU A 184 -6.60 -11.27 8.04
CA GLU A 184 -6.83 -11.26 9.49
C GLU A 184 -5.52 -11.34 10.28
N GLU A 185 -4.64 -12.28 9.96
CA GLU A 185 -3.34 -12.43 10.62
C GLU A 185 -2.47 -11.18 10.50
N LEU A 186 -2.61 -10.43 9.41
CA LEU A 186 -1.85 -9.20 9.17
C LEU A 186 -2.60 -7.93 9.62
N HIS A 187 -3.85 -8.06 10.08
CA HIS A 187 -4.78 -6.93 10.26
C HIS A 187 -4.81 -6.00 9.03
N PHE A 188 -4.85 -6.59 7.84
CA PHE A 188 -4.80 -5.91 6.57
C PHE A 188 -6.20 -5.70 6.00
N ASP A 189 -6.43 -4.54 5.37
CA ASP A 189 -7.72 -4.19 4.78
C ASP A 189 -8.03 -5.12 3.58
N PRO A 190 -9.14 -5.88 3.61
CA PRO A 190 -9.54 -6.74 2.49
C PRO A 190 -9.74 -5.99 1.16
N GLN A 191 -10.11 -4.70 1.19
CA GLN A 191 -10.22 -3.88 -0.02
C GLN A 191 -8.84 -3.63 -0.62
N LYS A 192 -7.84 -3.32 0.21
CA LYS A 192 -6.45 -3.17 -0.22
C LYS A 192 -5.84 -4.49 -0.70
N ALA A 193 -6.22 -5.61 -0.11
CA ALA A 193 -5.85 -6.93 -0.64
C ALA A 193 -6.40 -7.14 -2.05
N THR A 194 -7.66 -6.77 -2.29
CA THR A 194 -8.30 -6.88 -3.60
C THR A 194 -7.60 -5.99 -4.65
N GLU A 195 -7.22 -4.76 -4.28
CA GLU A 195 -6.41 -3.89 -5.16
C GLU A 195 -5.06 -4.55 -5.52
N ILE A 196 -4.39 -5.20 -4.56
CA ILE A 196 -3.15 -5.94 -4.82
C ILE A 196 -3.40 -7.13 -5.76
N HIS A 197 -4.50 -7.85 -5.60
CA HIS A 197 -4.84 -8.99 -6.47
C HIS A 197 -5.05 -8.55 -7.92
N GLU A 198 -5.79 -7.46 -8.11
CA GLU A 198 -5.96 -6.85 -9.42
C GLU A 198 -4.61 -6.42 -10.01
N GLU A 199 -3.76 -5.74 -9.24
CA GLU A 199 -2.45 -5.30 -9.71
C GLU A 199 -1.57 -6.49 -10.16
N ILE A 200 -1.53 -7.58 -9.38
CA ILE A 200 -0.80 -8.80 -9.73
C ILE A 200 -1.34 -9.39 -11.03
N TYR A 201 -2.66 -9.45 -11.19
CA TYR A 201 -3.28 -9.92 -12.42
C TYR A 201 -2.92 -9.04 -13.62
N ARG A 202 -3.02 -7.73 -13.47
CA ARG A 202 -2.68 -6.74 -14.52
C ARG A 202 -1.23 -6.86 -14.94
N GLN A 203 -0.30 -6.98 -14.00
CA GLN A 203 1.12 -7.21 -14.29
C GLN A 203 1.34 -8.51 -15.06
N LYS A 204 0.67 -9.60 -14.65
CA LYS A 204 0.77 -10.87 -15.37
C LYS A 204 0.19 -10.77 -16.78
N LEU A 205 -0.94 -10.10 -16.95
CA LEU A 205 -1.57 -9.88 -18.24
C LEU A 205 -0.66 -9.06 -19.17
N GLN A 206 -0.06 -7.98 -18.67
CA GLN A 206 0.92 -7.18 -19.42
C GLN A 206 2.11 -8.03 -19.87
N GLN A 207 2.63 -8.89 -18.98
CA GLN A 207 3.72 -9.80 -19.31
C GLN A 207 3.33 -10.79 -20.42
N CYS A 208 2.15 -11.40 -20.31
CA CYS A 208 1.65 -12.35 -21.31
C CYS A 208 1.33 -11.68 -22.65
N ALA A 209 0.84 -10.45 -22.64
CA ALA A 209 0.44 -9.71 -23.84
C ALA A 209 1.59 -8.91 -24.48
N ALA A 210 2.83 -9.00 -23.96
CA ALA A 210 3.95 -8.18 -24.39
C ALA A 210 4.26 -8.32 -25.90
N ASP A 211 4.05 -9.52 -26.45
CA ASP A 211 4.27 -9.81 -27.88
C ASP A 211 3.04 -9.54 -28.76
N GLY A 212 2.00 -8.90 -28.19
CA GLY A 212 0.76 -8.55 -28.88
C GLY A 212 -0.19 -9.74 -29.14
N VAL A 213 0.06 -10.89 -28.50
CA VAL A 213 -0.78 -12.10 -28.58
C VAL A 213 -0.76 -12.82 -27.23
N LEU A 214 -1.88 -13.42 -26.84
CA LEU A 214 -2.01 -14.31 -25.70
C LEU A 214 -2.06 -15.77 -26.18
N SER A 215 -1.05 -16.56 -25.80
CA SER A 215 -1.05 -18.01 -26.05
C SER A 215 -2.12 -18.75 -25.24
N ASP A 216 -2.38 -20.02 -25.56
CA ASP A 216 -3.27 -20.85 -24.75
C ASP A 216 -2.68 -21.12 -23.36
N GLU A 217 -1.36 -21.24 -23.25
CA GLU A 217 -0.64 -21.34 -21.99
C GLU A 217 -0.81 -20.08 -21.14
N ASP A 218 -0.71 -18.90 -21.75
CA ASP A 218 -0.94 -17.62 -21.07
C ASP A 218 -2.36 -17.53 -20.52
N VAL A 219 -3.36 -17.91 -21.32
CA VAL A 219 -4.75 -17.88 -20.87
C VAL A 219 -5.02 -18.88 -19.76
N LYS A 220 -4.43 -20.07 -19.80
CA LYS A 220 -4.51 -21.03 -18.69
C LYS A 220 -3.86 -20.44 -17.43
N ALA A 221 -2.70 -19.81 -17.56
CA ALA A 221 -1.99 -19.19 -16.43
C ALA A 221 -2.79 -18.03 -15.82
N LEU A 222 -3.35 -17.14 -16.65
CA LEU A 222 -4.20 -16.03 -16.22
C LEU A 222 -5.50 -16.53 -15.56
N THR A 223 -6.12 -17.57 -16.11
CA THR A 223 -7.32 -18.18 -15.53
C THR A 223 -7.02 -18.79 -14.16
N ARG A 224 -5.91 -19.52 -14.04
CA ARG A 224 -5.45 -20.06 -12.76
C ARG A 224 -5.20 -18.95 -11.74
N LEU A 225 -4.51 -17.88 -12.15
CA LEU A 225 -4.22 -16.74 -11.29
C LEU A 225 -5.49 -16.05 -10.78
N ARG A 226 -6.46 -15.80 -11.67
CA ARG A 226 -7.76 -15.23 -11.31
C ARG A 226 -8.47 -16.07 -10.25
N VAL A 227 -8.52 -17.39 -10.43
CA VAL A 227 -9.19 -18.31 -9.49
C VAL A 227 -8.46 -18.31 -8.14
N MET A 228 -7.13 -18.41 -8.14
CA MET A 228 -6.33 -18.41 -6.91
C MET A 228 -6.51 -17.13 -6.08
N LEU A 229 -6.59 -15.99 -6.76
CA LEU A 229 -6.72 -14.68 -6.12
C LEU A 229 -8.18 -14.23 -5.94
N CYS A 230 -9.15 -15.09 -6.26
CA CYS A 230 -10.59 -14.79 -6.15
C CYS A 230 -11.03 -13.51 -6.88
N ILE A 231 -10.44 -13.21 -8.04
CA ILE A 231 -10.71 -11.95 -8.75
C ILE A 231 -12.05 -12.03 -9.52
N PRO A 232 -12.98 -11.08 -9.31
CA PRO A 232 -14.25 -11.03 -10.04
C PRO A 232 -14.09 -10.90 -11.55
N GLN A 233 -15.00 -11.48 -12.33
CA GLN A 233 -14.96 -11.43 -13.80
C GLN A 233 -14.92 -10.00 -14.34
N HIS A 234 -15.72 -9.08 -13.80
CA HIS A 234 -15.79 -7.71 -14.30
C HIS A 234 -14.45 -6.95 -14.17
N THR A 235 -13.67 -7.23 -13.12
CA THR A 235 -12.32 -6.68 -12.93
C THR A 235 -11.37 -7.20 -14.01
N ILE A 236 -11.50 -8.47 -14.36
CA ILE A 236 -10.72 -9.11 -15.43
C ILE A 236 -11.08 -8.49 -16.78
N ASP A 237 -12.36 -8.33 -17.07
CA ASP A 237 -12.83 -7.74 -18.33
C ASP A 237 -12.35 -6.30 -18.49
N ALA A 238 -12.38 -5.51 -17.41
CA ALA A 238 -11.85 -4.15 -17.39
C ALA A 238 -10.33 -4.13 -17.65
N ALA A 239 -9.56 -5.00 -16.97
CA ALA A 239 -8.12 -5.11 -17.17
C ALA A 239 -7.75 -5.54 -18.60
N HIS A 240 -8.49 -6.50 -19.18
CA HIS A 240 -8.32 -6.90 -20.57
C HIS A 240 -8.67 -5.76 -21.53
N SER A 241 -9.81 -5.11 -21.35
CA SER A 241 -10.21 -4.00 -22.21
C SER A 241 -9.19 -2.86 -22.19
N ASP A 242 -8.55 -2.60 -21.06
CA ASP A 242 -7.55 -1.55 -20.92
C ASP A 242 -6.19 -1.97 -21.52
N ILE A 243 -5.62 -3.08 -21.05
CA ILE A 243 -4.27 -3.52 -21.44
C ILE A 243 -4.25 -4.06 -22.87
N CYS A 244 -5.09 -5.05 -23.18
CA CYS A 244 -5.17 -5.61 -24.52
C CYS A 244 -5.77 -4.60 -25.51
N GLY A 245 -6.71 -3.77 -25.05
CA GLY A 245 -7.30 -2.73 -25.90
C GLY A 245 -6.30 -1.66 -26.31
N SER A 246 -5.47 -1.15 -25.40
CA SER A 246 -4.43 -0.17 -25.73
C SER A 246 -3.36 -0.72 -26.67
N LEU A 247 -2.96 -1.99 -26.51
CA LEU A 247 -2.06 -2.66 -27.43
C LEU A 247 -2.67 -2.78 -28.84
N PHE A 248 -3.94 -3.18 -28.92
CA PHE A 248 -4.66 -3.24 -30.19
C PHE A 248 -4.83 -1.85 -30.82
N GLU A 249 -5.16 -0.84 -30.02
CA GLU A 249 -5.30 0.55 -30.45
C GLU A 249 -4.03 1.05 -31.13
N LYS A 250 -2.86 0.73 -30.57
CA LYS A 250 -1.57 1.07 -31.19
C LYS A 250 -1.42 0.43 -32.57
N VAL A 251 -1.73 -0.86 -32.71
CA VAL A 251 -1.68 -1.55 -34.01
C VAL A 251 -2.63 -0.90 -35.03
N VAL A 252 -3.82 -0.47 -34.59
CA VAL A 252 -4.77 0.24 -35.45
C VAL A 252 -4.24 1.62 -35.85
N LYS A 253 -3.68 2.39 -34.92
CA LYS A 253 -3.08 3.71 -35.21
C LYS A 253 -1.92 3.60 -36.18
N ASP A 254 -1.03 2.62 -36.00
CA ASP A 254 0.09 2.34 -36.91
C ASP A 254 -0.41 1.95 -38.32
N ALA A 255 -1.49 1.16 -38.39
CA ALA A 255 -2.12 0.78 -39.64
C ALA A 255 -2.77 1.98 -40.35
N ILE A 256 -3.36 2.92 -39.62
CA ILE A 256 -3.93 4.16 -40.19
C ILE A 256 -2.81 5.09 -40.68
N ALA A 257 -1.73 5.22 -39.91
CA ALA A 257 -0.59 6.06 -40.25
C ALA A 257 0.16 5.58 -41.50
N SER A 258 0.05 4.29 -41.84
CA SER A 258 0.61 3.71 -43.07
C SER A 258 -0.09 4.21 -44.34
N GLY A 259 -1.24 4.89 -44.23
CA GLY A 259 -1.99 5.42 -45.37
C GLY A 259 -2.60 4.34 -46.27
N VAL A 260 -3.27 4.76 -47.35
CA VAL A 260 -3.97 3.85 -48.26
C VAL A 260 -2.99 2.91 -48.99
N ASP A 261 -1.83 3.45 -49.40
CA ASP A 261 -0.82 2.68 -50.13
C ASP A 261 0.01 1.74 -49.24
N GLY A 262 0.10 2.05 -47.93
CA GLY A 262 0.78 1.19 -46.96
C GLY A 262 -0.15 0.19 -46.24
N TYR A 263 -1.47 0.26 -46.44
CA TYR A 263 -2.43 -0.69 -45.88
C TYR A 263 -2.51 -1.98 -46.72
N ASP A 264 -1.40 -2.72 -46.75
CA ASP A 264 -1.23 -3.92 -47.55
C ASP A 264 -1.73 -5.21 -46.86
N ALA A 265 -1.42 -6.37 -47.45
CA ALA A 265 -1.80 -7.67 -46.90
C ALA A 265 -1.17 -7.96 -45.53
N ASP A 266 0.04 -7.45 -45.28
CA ASP A 266 0.77 -7.67 -44.04
C ASP A 266 0.22 -6.81 -42.91
N VAL A 267 -0.14 -5.55 -43.19
CA VAL A 267 -0.83 -4.67 -42.23
C VAL A 267 -2.22 -5.23 -41.88
N LYS A 268 -2.99 -5.70 -42.87
CA LYS A 268 -4.25 -6.41 -42.64
C LYS A 268 -4.06 -7.62 -41.74
N LYS A 269 -3.02 -8.44 -42.01
CA LYS A 269 -2.70 -9.62 -41.21
C LYS A 269 -2.29 -9.25 -39.78
N ALA A 270 -1.55 -8.16 -39.58
CA ALA A 270 -1.14 -7.67 -38.27
C ALA A 270 -2.35 -7.21 -37.43
N VAL A 271 -3.24 -6.39 -37.99
CA VAL A 271 -4.48 -5.94 -37.33
C VAL A 271 -5.34 -7.15 -36.93
N ARG A 272 -5.49 -8.11 -37.85
CA ARG A 272 -6.22 -9.36 -37.60
C ARG A 272 -5.60 -10.22 -36.49
N LYS A 273 -4.28 -10.40 -36.57
CA LYS A 273 -3.51 -11.15 -35.56
C LYS A 273 -3.64 -10.50 -34.19
N ALA A 274 -3.58 -9.17 -34.10
CA ALA A 274 -3.73 -8.45 -32.84
C ALA A 274 -5.16 -8.56 -32.28
N ALA A 275 -6.20 -8.36 -33.11
CA ALA A 275 -7.59 -8.45 -32.65
C ALA A 275 -7.91 -9.84 -32.06
N HIS A 276 -7.53 -10.91 -32.78
CA HIS A 276 -7.79 -12.27 -32.33
C HIS A 276 -6.82 -12.73 -31.24
N GLY A 277 -5.53 -12.44 -31.41
CA GLY A 277 -4.47 -12.87 -30.50
C GLY A 277 -4.56 -12.23 -29.13
N LEU A 278 -5.03 -10.98 -29.03
CA LEU A 278 -5.28 -10.32 -27.76
C LEU A 278 -6.64 -10.69 -27.14
N ARG A 279 -7.39 -11.58 -27.80
CA ARG A 279 -8.70 -12.10 -27.35
C ARG A 279 -9.72 -11.01 -27.03
N LEU A 280 -9.70 -9.93 -27.81
CA LEU A 280 -10.71 -8.90 -27.71
C LEU A 280 -12.04 -9.42 -28.30
N THR A 281 -13.15 -9.05 -27.67
CA THR A 281 -14.46 -9.29 -28.28
C THR A 281 -14.60 -8.47 -29.56
N ARG A 282 -15.48 -8.91 -30.47
CA ARG A 282 -15.81 -8.14 -31.69
C ARG A 282 -16.21 -6.71 -31.37
N GLU A 283 -17.09 -6.56 -30.40
CA GLU A 283 -17.62 -5.27 -29.99
C GLU A 283 -16.51 -4.35 -29.48
N SER A 284 -15.66 -4.86 -28.57
CA SER A 284 -14.51 -4.13 -28.05
C SER A 284 -13.53 -3.74 -29.15
N ALA A 285 -13.15 -4.67 -30.02
CA ALA A 285 -12.22 -4.40 -31.12
C ALA A 285 -12.77 -3.35 -32.11
N MET A 286 -14.05 -3.44 -32.49
CA MET A 286 -14.67 -2.44 -33.37
C MET A 286 -14.78 -1.06 -32.69
N SER A 287 -15.12 -1.03 -31.40
CA SER A 287 -15.22 0.22 -30.63
C SER A 287 -13.86 0.93 -30.53
N ILE A 288 -12.81 0.18 -30.17
CA ILE A 288 -11.44 0.69 -30.08
C ILE A 288 -10.96 1.20 -31.45
N ALA A 289 -11.15 0.40 -32.51
CA ALA A 289 -10.75 0.81 -33.85
C ALA A 289 -11.49 2.09 -34.29
N GLY A 290 -12.81 2.16 -34.09
CA GLY A 290 -13.60 3.34 -34.42
C GLY A 290 -13.20 4.59 -33.64
N LYS A 291 -12.81 4.44 -32.36
CA LYS A 291 -12.31 5.55 -31.54
C LYS A 291 -10.94 6.02 -32.02
N ALA A 292 -10.00 5.09 -32.19
CA ALA A 292 -8.64 5.37 -32.66
C ALA A 292 -8.65 6.15 -33.97
N THR A 293 -9.53 5.77 -34.89
CA THR A 293 -9.61 6.47 -36.16
C THR A 293 -10.20 7.86 -36.03
N LYS A 294 -11.22 8.09 -35.18
CA LYS A 294 -11.74 9.44 -34.93
C LYS A 294 -10.66 10.35 -34.36
N GLU A 295 -9.84 9.84 -33.44
CA GLU A 295 -8.72 10.59 -32.85
C GLU A 295 -7.67 10.96 -33.91
N VAL A 296 -7.17 9.98 -34.68
CA VAL A 296 -6.18 10.25 -35.75
C VAL A 296 -6.75 11.16 -36.83
N THR A 297 -8.03 10.99 -37.19
CA THR A 297 -8.70 11.83 -38.18
C THR A 297 -8.87 13.26 -37.68
N TRP A 298 -9.16 13.47 -36.39
CA TRP A 298 -9.23 14.80 -35.80
C TRP A 298 -7.86 15.50 -35.77
N GLU A 299 -6.80 14.76 -35.42
CA GLU A 299 -5.42 15.25 -35.49
C GLU A 299 -5.01 15.59 -36.93
N GLN A 300 -5.44 14.79 -37.90
CA GLN A 300 -5.14 14.96 -39.33
C GLN A 300 -6.08 15.92 -40.06
N LEU A 301 -7.24 16.30 -39.53
CA LEU A 301 -8.15 17.27 -40.15
C LEU A 301 -7.66 18.73 -40.02
N GLN A 302 -6.47 18.94 -39.45
CA GLN A 302 -5.63 20.10 -39.79
C GLN A 302 -4.92 19.95 -41.17
N GLY A 303 -5.15 18.85 -41.92
CA GLY A 303 -4.66 18.57 -43.27
C GLY A 303 -5.17 17.26 -43.94
N SER A 304 -6.26 17.35 -44.73
CA SER A 304 -6.68 16.48 -45.88
C SER A 304 -7.55 15.19 -45.72
N GLU A 305 -8.35 14.88 -46.75
CA GLU A 305 -9.48 13.91 -46.91
C GLU A 305 -9.13 12.39 -46.93
N LEU A 306 -7.88 11.99 -46.76
CA LEU A 306 -7.41 10.61 -46.99
C LEU A 306 -7.88 9.58 -45.94
N SER A 307 -8.40 10.01 -44.79
CA SER A 307 -8.72 9.16 -43.63
C SER A 307 -10.01 8.34 -43.76
N LEU A 308 -10.98 8.79 -44.58
CA LEU A 308 -12.30 8.14 -44.70
C LEU A 308 -12.27 6.80 -45.46
N ASN A 309 -11.32 6.60 -46.39
CA ASN A 309 -11.18 5.33 -47.11
C ASN A 309 -10.51 4.26 -46.24
N VAL A 310 -9.51 4.64 -45.44
CA VAL A 310 -8.83 3.73 -44.51
C VAL A 310 -9.80 3.21 -43.43
N LEU A 311 -10.76 4.04 -43.00
CA LEU A 311 -11.86 3.67 -42.11
C LEU A 311 -12.69 2.49 -42.60
N SER A 312 -13.16 2.54 -43.86
CA SER A 312 -13.96 1.46 -44.43
C SER A 312 -13.16 0.17 -44.47
N ILE A 313 -11.88 0.26 -44.85
CA ILE A 313 -11.03 -0.91 -45.04
C ILE A 313 -10.64 -1.55 -43.69
N VAL A 314 -10.28 -0.77 -42.67
CA VAL A 314 -9.99 -1.30 -41.32
C VAL A 314 -11.26 -1.89 -40.71
N GLY A 315 -12.40 -1.18 -40.83
CA GLY A 315 -13.70 -1.66 -40.35
C GLY A 315 -14.16 -2.94 -41.03
N GLU A 316 -14.01 -3.06 -42.35
CA GLU A 316 -14.30 -4.28 -43.12
C GLU A 316 -13.34 -5.42 -42.77
N THR A 317 -12.06 -5.12 -42.55
CA THR A 317 -11.04 -6.10 -42.15
C THR A 317 -11.37 -6.72 -40.79
N ILE A 318 -11.84 -5.92 -39.84
CA ILE A 318 -12.31 -6.39 -38.53
C ILE A 318 -13.65 -7.13 -38.68
N LYS A 319 -14.63 -6.58 -39.41
CA LYS A 319 -15.94 -7.21 -39.62
C LYS A 319 -15.82 -8.59 -40.28
N GLY A 320 -15.00 -8.73 -41.32
CA GLY A 320 -14.81 -9.98 -42.05
C GLY A 320 -14.19 -11.11 -41.24
N GLN A 321 -13.58 -10.83 -40.08
CA GLN A 321 -13.01 -11.85 -39.19
C GLN A 321 -14.00 -12.45 -38.21
N PHE A 322 -15.08 -11.75 -37.86
CA PHE A 322 -16.07 -12.26 -36.90
C PHE A 322 -17.32 -12.85 -37.58
N TYR A 323 -17.23 -13.16 -38.87
CA TYR A 323 -18.24 -13.87 -39.67
C TYR A 323 -17.71 -15.22 -40.20
N LEU A 324 -16.47 -15.58 -39.89
CA LEU A 324 -15.84 -16.89 -40.09
C LEU A 324 -15.50 -17.49 -38.73
#